data_AF-A0A925B948-F1
#
_entry.id   AF-A0A925B948-F1
#
_cell.length_a   1.000
_cell.length_b   1.000
_cell.length_c   1.000
_cell.angle_alpha   90.00
_cell.angle_beta   90.00
_cell.angle_gamma   90.00
#
_symmetry.space_group_name_H-M   'P 1'
#
loop_
_entity.id
_entity.type
_entity.pdbx_description
1 polymer ?
#
loop_
_entity_poly.entity_id
_entity_poly.type
_entity_poly.pdbx_seq_one_letter_code
_entity_poly.pdbx_strand_id
1 'polypeptide(L)'
;MPRLAPRLKELGWHAQLWMTCDAVVAAAPLLLAAGIPIVLDHMARFDVARGVQDAAFQELLALLSEGRIWIKMTPARNSKRFPDYEDVRPFHDAIVRANPDHLIWGSDWPYLRMGEATPDAGHLLDLLDQWCGDEELRRKILSDNPAVLYASEGVRHG
;
A
#
# COMPACT_ATOMS: atom_id res chain seq x y z
N MET A 1 2.46 19.32 3.52
CA MET A 1 1.15 18.88 4.04
C MET A 1 0.36 19.88 4.88
N PRO A 2 0.93 20.76 5.73
CA PRO A 2 0.13 21.47 6.75
C PRO A 2 -0.96 22.41 6.19
N ARG A 3 -0.86 22.86 4.93
CA ARG A 3 -1.90 23.68 4.29
C ARG A 3 -3.09 22.90 3.75
N LEU A 4 -2.91 21.62 3.38
CA LEU A 4 -3.96 20.79 2.78
C LEU A 4 -4.61 19.84 3.78
N ALA A 5 -3.83 19.36 4.76
CA ALA A 5 -4.28 18.36 5.73
C ALA A 5 -5.57 18.75 6.48
N PRO A 6 -5.76 20.00 6.96
CA PRO A 6 -7.02 20.38 7.61
C PRO A 6 -8.23 20.18 6.69
N ARG A 7 -8.11 20.55 5.41
CA ARG A 7 -9.21 20.44 4.45
C ARG A 7 -9.50 18.99 4.06
N LEU A 8 -8.47 18.17 3.91
CA LEU A 8 -8.63 16.73 3.68
C LEU A 8 -9.33 16.07 4.88
N LYS A 9 -8.94 16.46 6.10
CA LYS A 9 -9.54 15.95 7.33
C LYS A 9 -11.04 16.28 7.44
N GLU A 10 -11.42 17.52 7.14
CA GLU A 10 -12.83 17.96 7.14
C GLU A 10 -13.70 17.15 6.16
N LEU A 11 -13.12 16.70 5.05
CA LEU A 11 -13.80 15.91 4.03
C LEU A 11 -13.78 14.39 4.32
N GLY A 12 -13.13 13.96 5.41
CA GLY A 12 -12.90 12.54 5.67
C GLY A 12 -11.95 11.88 4.67
N TRP A 13 -11.14 12.66 3.95
CA TRP A 13 -10.25 12.17 2.91
C TRP A 13 -8.90 11.72 3.47
N HIS A 14 -8.21 10.87 2.70
CA HIS A 14 -6.85 10.43 2.95
C HIS A 14 -5.87 11.09 1.98
N ALA A 15 -4.57 10.99 2.28
CA ALA A 15 -3.52 11.29 1.32
C ALA A 15 -2.91 9.99 0.79
N GLN A 16 -2.85 9.85 -0.53
CA GLN A 16 -2.18 8.73 -1.19
C GLN A 16 -0.84 9.20 -1.77
N LEU A 17 0.23 8.48 -1.43
CA LEU A 17 1.61 8.89 -1.69
C LEU A 17 2.37 7.81 -2.45
N TRP A 18 3.04 8.22 -3.52
CA TRP A 18 3.99 7.39 -4.25
C TRP A 18 5.42 7.90 -4.02
N MET A 19 6.12 7.28 -3.07
CA MET A 19 7.45 7.66 -2.60
C MET A 19 8.30 6.41 -2.36
N THR A 20 9.63 6.55 -2.29
CA THR A 20 10.50 5.45 -1.84
C THR A 20 10.28 5.16 -0.36
N CYS A 21 10.55 3.92 0.06
CA CYS A 21 10.47 3.51 1.46
C CYS A 21 11.30 4.44 2.37
N ASP A 22 12.54 4.77 1.98
CA ASP A 22 13.39 5.70 2.73
C ASP A 22 12.77 7.10 2.88
N ALA A 23 12.13 7.61 1.82
CA ALA A 23 11.51 8.92 1.85
C ALA A 23 10.24 8.93 2.71
N VAL A 24 9.48 7.83 2.73
CA VAL A 24 8.34 7.65 3.64
C VAL A 24 8.81 7.69 5.09
N VAL A 25 9.82 6.88 5.43
CA VAL A 25 10.36 6.81 6.80
C VAL A 25 10.91 8.15 7.25
N ALA A 26 11.71 8.82 6.41
CA ALA A 26 12.26 10.14 6.72
C ALA A 26 11.15 11.20 6.91
N ALA A 27 10.05 11.10 6.17
CA ALA A 27 8.92 12.03 6.26
C ALA A 27 7.87 11.62 7.30
N ALA A 28 7.98 10.45 7.95
CA ALA A 28 6.95 9.89 8.80
C ALA A 28 6.46 10.85 9.89
N PRO A 29 7.33 11.57 10.65
CA PRO A 29 6.85 12.53 11.65
C PRO A 29 5.92 13.61 11.06
N LEU A 30 6.23 14.12 9.87
CA LEU A 30 5.42 15.12 9.18
C LEU A 30 4.11 14.54 8.64
N LEU A 31 4.17 13.34 8.05
CA LEU A 31 3.00 12.67 7.49
C LEU A 31 1.99 12.31 8.58
N LEU A 32 2.47 11.76 9.69
CA LEU A 32 1.62 11.37 10.82
C LEU A 32 1.03 12.56 11.58
N ALA A 33 1.78 13.67 11.66
CA ALA A 33 1.26 14.91 12.24
C ALA A 33 0.09 15.51 11.43
N ALA A 34 -0.13 15.09 10.18
CA ALA A 34 -1.24 15.56 9.36
C ALA A 34 -2.62 15.12 9.90
N GLY A 35 -2.67 14.03 10.69
CA GLY A 35 -3.89 13.56 11.33
C GLY A 35 -4.99 13.12 10.36
N ILE A 36 -4.59 12.66 9.17
CA ILE A 36 -5.43 12.04 8.13
C ILE A 36 -4.84 10.67 7.78
N PRO A 37 -5.62 9.73 7.23
CA PRO A 37 -5.07 8.46 6.78
C PRO A 37 -4.04 8.68 5.67
N ILE A 38 -2.95 7.90 5.73
CA ILE A 38 -1.87 7.92 4.75
C ILE A 38 -1.84 6.58 4.04
N VAL A 39 -2.00 6.60 2.72
CA VAL A 39 -1.97 5.40 1.86
C VAL A 39 -0.69 5.43 1.03
N LEU A 40 0.11 4.36 1.12
CA LEU A 40 1.33 4.22 0.37
C LEU A 40 1.09 3.34 -0.85
N ASP A 41 1.42 3.89 -2.01
CA ASP A 41 1.25 3.20 -3.29
C ASP A 41 2.33 2.13 -3.52
N HIS A 42 1.94 1.08 -4.25
CA HIS A 42 2.80 -0.01 -4.76
C HIS A 42 3.79 -0.56 -3.71
N MET A 43 3.26 -1.03 -2.59
CA MET A 43 4.05 -1.62 -1.51
C MET A 43 5.18 -0.69 -1.01
N ALA A 44 4.94 0.62 -1.03
CA ALA A 44 5.83 1.67 -0.53
C ALA A 44 7.23 1.73 -1.18
N ARG A 45 7.40 1.22 -2.41
CA ARG A 45 8.67 1.21 -3.17
C ARG A 45 9.92 0.97 -2.32
N PHE A 46 9.97 -0.15 -1.61
CA PHE A 46 11.21 -0.64 -1.02
C PHE A 46 12.21 -1.06 -2.12
N ASP A 47 13.48 -1.16 -1.75
CA ASP A 47 14.51 -1.71 -2.63
C ASP A 47 14.69 -3.20 -2.36
N VAL A 48 14.26 -4.02 -3.33
CA VAL A 48 14.41 -5.48 -3.29
C VAL A 48 15.85 -5.91 -3.01
N ALA A 49 16.86 -5.16 -3.50
CA ALA A 49 18.27 -5.52 -3.34
C ALA A 49 18.78 -5.41 -1.90
N ARG A 50 18.11 -4.60 -1.05
CA ARG A 50 18.47 -4.42 0.37
C ARG A 50 17.86 -5.50 1.27
N GLY A 51 16.90 -6.27 0.75
CA GLY A 51 16.27 -7.38 1.45
C GLY A 51 15.29 -6.95 2.55
N VAL A 52 14.54 -7.92 3.09
CA VAL A 52 13.48 -7.66 4.07
C VAL A 52 14.00 -7.19 5.42
N GLN A 53 15.29 -7.36 5.73
CA GLN A 53 15.89 -6.89 6.99
C GLN A 53 16.43 -5.45 6.88
N ASP A 54 16.18 -4.78 5.76
CA ASP A 54 16.55 -3.40 5.59
C ASP A 54 15.92 -2.49 6.67
N ALA A 55 16.71 -1.59 7.23
CA ALA A 55 16.28 -0.73 8.33
C ALA A 55 15.07 0.16 7.97
N ALA A 56 15.03 0.72 6.75
CA ALA A 56 13.89 1.54 6.33
C ALA A 56 12.64 0.69 6.12
N PHE A 57 12.78 -0.52 5.58
CA PHE A 57 11.65 -1.43 5.45
C PHE A 57 11.14 -1.92 6.81
N GLN A 58 12.02 -2.21 7.77
CA GLN A 58 11.61 -2.57 9.14
C GLN A 58 10.86 -1.44 9.84
N GLU A 59 11.31 -0.19 9.69
CA GLU A 59 10.60 0.98 10.21
C GLU A 59 9.22 1.15 9.55
N LEU A 60 9.13 0.93 8.23
CA LEU A 60 7.85 0.92 7.52
C LEU A 60 6.89 -0.14 8.10
N LEU A 61 7.38 -1.35 8.39
CA LEU A 61 6.57 -2.41 9.01
C LEU A 61 6.11 -2.02 10.42
N ALA A 62 6.92 -1.30 11.19
CA ALA A 62 6.53 -0.78 12.50
C ALA A 62 5.40 0.25 12.38
N LEU A 63 5.50 1.19 11.45
CA LEU A 63 4.42 2.15 11.17
C LEU A 63 3.12 1.46 10.75
N LEU A 64 3.22 0.40 9.96
CA LEU A 64 2.08 -0.39 9.52
C LEU A 64 1.45 -1.20 10.67
N SER A 65 2.26 -1.85 11.51
CA SER A 65 1.79 -2.65 12.64
C SER A 65 1.07 -1.82 13.70
N GLU A 66 1.48 -0.56 13.86
CA GLU A 66 0.78 0.43 14.70
C GLU A 66 -0.49 1.00 14.05
N GLY A 67 -0.86 0.57 12.83
CA GLY A 67 -2.02 1.07 12.10
C GLY A 67 -1.89 2.54 11.66
N ARG A 68 -0.66 3.05 11.55
CA ARG A 68 -0.40 4.47 11.23
C ARG A 68 -0.46 4.78 9.74
N ILE A 69 -0.33 3.76 8.91
CA ILE A 69 -0.32 3.84 7.45
C ILE A 69 -1.15 2.71 6.84
N TRP A 70 -1.53 2.89 5.58
CA TRP A 70 -2.15 1.88 4.71
C TRP A 70 -1.20 1.57 3.56
N ILE A 71 -1.23 0.35 3.03
CA ILE A 71 -0.38 -0.04 1.89
C ILE A 71 -1.21 -0.67 0.78
N LYS A 72 -0.97 -0.23 -0.46
CA LYS A 72 -1.50 -0.87 -1.66
C LYS A 72 -0.61 -2.02 -2.13
N MET A 73 -1.17 -3.23 -2.21
CA MET A 73 -0.49 -4.51 -2.40
C MET A 73 -0.24 -4.87 -3.87
N THR A 74 0.35 -3.95 -4.63
CA THR A 74 0.65 -4.16 -6.06
C THR A 74 2.16 -4.26 -6.28
N PRO A 75 2.70 -5.43 -6.67
CA PRO A 75 4.15 -5.69 -6.66
C PRO A 75 4.90 -5.10 -7.87
N ALA A 76 4.18 -4.80 -8.96
CA ALA A 76 4.77 -4.56 -10.27
C ALA A 76 5.71 -3.34 -10.36
N ARG A 77 5.62 -2.38 -9.42
CA ARG A 77 6.52 -1.20 -9.38
C ARG A 77 7.78 -1.41 -8.54
N ASN A 78 7.87 -2.50 -7.78
CA ASN A 78 9.00 -2.80 -6.90
C ASN A 78 9.87 -3.93 -7.45
N SER A 79 9.24 -4.87 -8.15
CA SER A 79 9.91 -6.07 -8.67
C SER A 79 10.78 -5.79 -9.89
N LYS A 80 11.82 -6.61 -10.06
CA LYS A 80 12.63 -6.71 -11.28
C LYS A 80 12.38 -8.03 -12.03
N ARG A 81 11.45 -8.87 -11.57
CA ARG A 81 11.18 -10.22 -12.08
C ARG A 81 9.75 -10.35 -12.62
N PHE A 82 9.50 -9.72 -13.76
CA PHE A 82 8.25 -9.92 -14.51
C PHE A 82 8.17 -11.36 -15.09
N PRO A 83 6.98 -11.99 -15.17
CA PRO A 83 5.68 -11.51 -14.71
C PRO A 83 5.31 -11.94 -13.29
N ASP A 84 6.01 -12.89 -12.69
CA ASP A 84 5.57 -13.54 -11.43
C ASP A 84 6.02 -12.82 -10.15
N TYR A 85 6.92 -11.85 -10.27
CA TYR A 85 7.39 -10.94 -9.20
C TYR A 85 7.91 -11.64 -7.93
N GLU A 86 8.51 -12.84 -8.06
CA GLU A 86 8.96 -13.67 -6.94
C GLU A 86 9.92 -12.97 -5.98
N ASP A 87 10.71 -12.00 -6.46
CA ASP A 87 11.64 -11.21 -5.66
C ASP A 87 10.94 -10.26 -4.66
N VAL A 88 9.65 -9.97 -4.88
CA VAL A 88 8.81 -9.18 -3.98
C VAL A 88 8.06 -10.04 -2.95
N ARG A 89 7.90 -11.35 -3.20
CA ARG A 89 7.12 -12.24 -2.33
C ARG A 89 7.51 -12.18 -0.84
N PRO A 90 8.80 -12.19 -0.46
CA PRO A 90 9.18 -12.08 0.96
C PRO A 90 8.74 -10.76 1.62
N PHE A 91 8.69 -9.66 0.86
CA PHE A 91 8.23 -8.35 1.34
C PHE A 91 6.71 -8.32 1.45
N HIS A 92 5.99 -8.89 0.49
CA HIS A 92 4.54 -9.08 0.57
C HIS A 92 4.17 -9.80 1.88
N ASP A 93 4.79 -10.94 2.15
CA ASP A 93 4.48 -11.74 3.33
C ASP A 93 4.82 -11.01 4.63
N ALA A 94 5.88 -10.19 4.63
CA ALA A 94 6.23 -9.35 5.78
C ALA A 94 5.20 -8.25 6.02
N ILE A 95 4.71 -7.59 4.97
CA ILE A 95 3.65 -6.57 5.05
C ILE A 95 2.34 -7.18 5.55
N VAL A 96 1.94 -8.33 4.99
CA VAL A 96 0.75 -9.08 5.44
C VAL A 96 0.83 -9.44 6.92
N ARG A 97 1.98 -9.98 7.36
CA ARG A 97 2.17 -10.31 8.79
C ARG A 97 2.15 -9.10 9.71
N ALA A 98 2.61 -7.94 9.24
CA ALA A 98 2.69 -6.74 10.06
C ALA A 98 1.30 -6.18 10.39
N ASN A 99 0.40 -6.08 9.42
CA ASN A 99 -0.99 -5.70 9.67
C ASN A 99 -1.89 -6.02 8.47
N PRO A 100 -2.67 -7.12 8.49
CA PRO A 100 -3.56 -7.47 7.38
C PRO A 100 -4.78 -6.55 7.25
N ASP A 101 -5.13 -5.78 8.29
CA ASP A 101 -6.32 -4.92 8.31
C ASP A 101 -6.06 -3.52 7.72
N HIS A 102 -4.81 -3.22 7.36
CA HIS A 102 -4.38 -1.94 6.79
C HIS A 102 -3.89 -2.06 5.33
N LEU A 103 -4.33 -3.11 4.65
CA LEU A 103 -3.89 -3.43 3.28
C LEU A 103 -5.04 -3.29 2.30
N ILE A 104 -4.76 -2.72 1.14
CA ILE A 104 -5.69 -2.64 0.02
C ILE A 104 -5.02 -3.13 -1.25
N TRP A 105 -5.78 -3.39 -2.31
CA TRP A 105 -5.22 -3.73 -3.62
C TRP A 105 -5.78 -2.82 -4.71
N GLY A 106 -4.97 -2.60 -5.75
CA GLY A 106 -5.42 -1.93 -6.96
C GLY A 106 -4.50 -2.29 -8.12
N SER A 107 -5.06 -2.52 -9.30
CA SER A 107 -4.29 -3.08 -10.42
C SER A 107 -3.13 -2.18 -10.90
N ASP A 108 -3.21 -0.86 -10.68
CA ASP A 108 -2.33 0.16 -11.30
C ASP A 108 -2.51 0.31 -12.83
N TRP A 109 -3.61 -0.21 -13.37
CA TRP A 109 -3.99 0.05 -14.76
C TRP A 109 -4.10 1.58 -15.02
N PRO A 110 -3.59 2.12 -16.15
CA PRO A 110 -3.14 1.45 -17.37
C PRO A 110 -1.62 1.22 -17.48
N TYR A 111 -0.90 1.02 -16.37
CA TYR A 111 0.52 0.60 -16.39
C TYR A 111 1.46 1.55 -17.13
N LEU A 112 1.30 2.85 -16.87
CA LEU A 112 2.09 3.88 -17.54
C LEU A 112 3.59 3.62 -17.36
N ARG A 113 4.35 3.75 -18.45
CA ARG A 113 5.83 3.62 -18.50
C ARG A 113 6.38 2.24 -18.12
N MET A 114 5.65 1.16 -18.39
CA MET A 114 6.12 -0.21 -18.12
C MET A 114 6.62 -0.96 -19.37
N GLY A 115 6.27 -0.51 -20.59
CA GLY A 115 6.82 -1.06 -21.83
C GLY A 115 6.57 -2.56 -21.97
N GLU A 116 7.62 -3.33 -22.27
CA GLU A 116 7.54 -4.79 -22.40
C GLU A 116 7.21 -5.51 -21.08
N ALA A 117 7.44 -4.86 -19.94
CA ALA A 117 7.07 -5.38 -18.62
C ALA A 117 5.65 -4.94 -18.18
N THR A 118 4.78 -4.57 -19.14
CA THR A 118 3.39 -4.21 -18.86
C THR A 118 2.63 -5.42 -18.29
N PRO A 119 2.11 -5.33 -17.05
CA PRO A 119 1.37 -6.42 -16.42
C PRO A 119 0.04 -6.74 -17.11
N ASP A 120 -0.39 -7.99 -16.95
CA ASP A 120 -1.79 -8.38 -17.13
C ASP A 120 -2.53 -8.22 -15.79
N ALA A 121 -3.71 -7.58 -15.83
CA ALA A 121 -4.49 -7.31 -14.62
C ALA A 121 -5.05 -8.59 -13.98
N GLY A 122 -5.43 -9.58 -14.81
CA GLY A 122 -5.90 -10.88 -14.34
C GLY A 122 -4.78 -11.63 -13.63
N HIS A 123 -3.59 -11.67 -14.23
CA HIS A 123 -2.42 -12.28 -13.61
C HIS A 123 -2.03 -11.64 -12.28
N LEU A 124 -2.11 -10.31 -12.14
CA LEU A 124 -1.89 -9.63 -10.85
C LEU A 124 -2.93 -10.03 -9.79
N LEU A 125 -4.17 -10.31 -10.20
CA LEU A 125 -5.21 -10.79 -9.29
C LEU A 125 -5.01 -12.26 -8.92
N ASP A 126 -4.59 -13.10 -9.87
CA ASP A 126 -4.24 -14.50 -9.63
C ASP A 126 -3.05 -14.62 -8.66
N LEU A 127 -2.03 -13.77 -8.82
CA LEU A 127 -0.92 -13.68 -7.88
C LEU A 127 -1.38 -13.26 -6.49
N LEU A 128 -2.27 -12.26 -6.37
CA LEU A 128 -2.83 -11.88 -5.07
C LEU A 128 -3.53 -13.07 -4.40
N ASP A 129 -4.36 -13.80 -5.14
CA ASP A 129 -5.09 -14.99 -4.67
C ASP A 129 -4.12 -16.06 -4.17
N GLN A 130 -3.13 -16.41 -5.00
CA GLN A 130 -2.08 -17.36 -4.65
C GLN A 130 -1.25 -16.91 -3.44
N TRP A 131 -1.02 -15.60 -3.30
CA TRP A 131 -0.15 -15.06 -2.26
C TRP A 131 -0.84 -14.88 -0.92
N CYS A 132 -2.15 -14.61 -0.92
CA CYS A 132 -2.93 -14.57 0.32
C CYS A 132 -3.05 -15.95 0.96
N GLY A 133 -3.19 -17.01 0.16
CA GLY A 133 -3.25 -18.39 0.65
C GLY A 133 -4.56 -18.79 1.35
N ASP A 134 -5.41 -17.82 1.68
CA ASP A 134 -6.77 -18.03 2.18
C ASP A 134 -7.76 -16.94 1.71
N GLU A 135 -9.05 -17.27 1.77
CA GLU A 135 -10.14 -16.40 1.34
C GLU A 135 -10.37 -15.21 2.29
N GLU A 136 -10.05 -15.36 3.57
CA GLU A 136 -10.29 -14.31 4.57
C GLU A 136 -9.38 -13.10 4.33
N LEU A 137 -8.07 -13.34 4.19
CA LEU A 137 -7.10 -12.29 3.90
C LEU A 137 -7.40 -11.62 2.56
N ARG A 138 -7.78 -12.40 1.54
CA ARG A 138 -8.18 -11.87 0.24
C ARG A 138 -9.40 -10.96 0.36
N ARG A 139 -10.42 -11.37 1.11
CA ARG A 139 -11.62 -10.57 1.35
C ARG A 139 -11.27 -9.27 2.08
N LYS A 140 -10.39 -9.32 3.08
CA LYS A 140 -9.90 -8.10 3.76
C LYS A 140 -9.29 -7.12 2.76
N ILE A 141 -8.32 -7.58 1.97
CA ILE A 141 -7.57 -6.72 1.05
C ILE A 141 -8.45 -6.15 -0.08
N LEU A 142 -9.39 -6.94 -0.62
CA LEU A 142 -10.22 -6.54 -1.77
C LEU A 142 -11.53 -5.85 -1.41
N SER A 143 -12.06 -6.04 -0.21
CA SER A 143 -13.40 -5.60 0.17
C SER A 143 -13.41 -4.89 1.52
N ASP A 144 -13.10 -5.58 2.61
CA ASP A 144 -13.39 -5.08 3.96
C ASP A 144 -12.52 -3.86 4.30
N ASN A 145 -11.23 -3.92 3.98
CA ASN A 145 -10.29 -2.82 4.22
C ASN A 145 -10.58 -1.60 3.33
N PRO A 146 -10.75 -1.75 1.99
CA PRO A 146 -11.21 -0.63 1.15
C PRO A 146 -12.53 -0.02 1.62
N ALA A 147 -13.49 -0.82 2.11
CA ALA A 147 -14.74 -0.30 2.63
C ALA A 147 -14.50 0.59 3.85
N VAL A 148 -13.63 0.21 4.78
CA VAL A 148 -13.25 1.07 5.92
C VAL A 148 -12.54 2.34 5.45
N LEU A 149 -11.58 2.23 4.54
CA LEU A 149 -10.74 3.35 4.12
C LEU A 149 -11.48 4.39 3.25
N TYR A 150 -12.35 3.93 2.35
CA TYR A 150 -13.02 4.79 1.37
C TYR A 150 -14.47 5.11 1.72
N ALA A 151 -15.14 4.34 2.58
CA ALA A 151 -16.47 4.68 3.05
C ALA A 151 -16.40 5.67 4.23
N SER A 152 -15.99 6.90 3.94
CA SER A 152 -16.31 8.02 4.81
C SER A 152 -17.75 8.47 4.51
N GLU A 153 -18.69 8.24 5.44
CA GLU A 153 -19.95 9.00 5.44
C GLU A 153 -19.66 10.50 5.62
N GLY A 154 -20.14 11.33 4.69
CA GLY A 154 -20.15 12.79 4.76
C GLY A 154 -20.21 13.40 3.35
N VAL A 155 -21.36 13.75 2.77
CA VAL A 155 -22.39 14.68 3.29
C VAL A 155 -23.81 14.15 3.02
N ARG A 156 -24.59 13.91 4.07
CA ARG A 156 -26.06 14.00 3.96
C ARG A 156 -26.42 15.47 3.96
N HIS A 157 -26.81 16.01 2.81
CA HIS A 157 -27.50 17.29 2.74
C HIS A 157 -28.93 17.08 3.25
N GLY A 158 -29.14 17.37 4.53
CA GLY A 158 -30.45 17.60 5.13
C GLY A 158 -30.59 19.07 5.49
#